data_AF-A0A1F5ZH15-F1
#
_entry.id   AF-A0A1F5ZH15-F1
#
_cell.length_a   1.000
_cell.length_b   1.000
_cell.length_c   1.000
_cell.angle_alpha   90.00
_cell.angle_beta   90.00
_cell.angle_gamma   90.00
#
_symmetry.space_group_name_H-M   'P 1'
#
loop_
_entity.id
_entity.type
_entity.pdbx_description
1 polymer ?
#
loop_
_entity_poly.entity_id
_entity_poly.type
_entity_poly.pdbx_seq_one_letter_code
_entity_poly.pdbx_strand_id
1 'polypeptide(L)'
;MNWVTTNIRLPEDLYRELKMQAAQSRKSMAALIREKITTKKSTAVASTLLEEFDELGREITKQTKGKNLTATLLKSRYSHI
;
A
#
# COMPACT_ATOMS: atom_id res chain seq x y z
N MET A 1 19.66 0.49 6.12
CA MET A 1 18.98 0.56 4.80
C MET A 1 19.95 0.00 3.78
N ASN A 2 19.72 -1.23 3.31
CA ASN A 2 20.70 -1.95 2.49
C ASN A 2 20.47 -1.59 1.01
N TRP A 3 21.16 -0.56 0.54
CA TRP A 3 21.16 -0.18 -0.88
C TRP A 3 22.27 -0.91 -1.62
N VAL A 4 21.98 -1.44 -2.80
CA VAL A 4 22.97 -1.99 -3.71
C VAL A 4 23.20 -0.96 -4.82
N THR A 5 24.46 -0.54 -5.01
CA THR A 5 24.86 0.31 -6.14
C THR A 5 25.28 -0.58 -7.29
N THR A 6 24.66 -0.38 -8.46
CA THR A 6 24.98 -1.15 -9.67
C THR A 6 25.40 -0.20 -10.77
N ASN A 7 26.56 -0.47 -11.38
CA ASN A 7 27.00 0.21 -12.59
C ASN A 7 26.32 -0.41 -13.81
N ILE A 8 25.65 0.41 -14.62
CA ILE A 8 24.90 -0.04 -15.80
C ILE A 8 25.53 0.61 -17.04
N ARG A 9 25.82 -0.19 -18.06
CA ARG A 9 26.23 0.31 -19.38
C ARG A 9 25.01 0.45 -20.27
N LEU A 10 24.86 1.59 -20.92
CA LEU A 10 23.74 1.89 -21.81
C LEU A 10 24.27 2.28 -23.20
N PRO A 11 23.53 1.98 -24.28
CA PRO A 11 23.77 2.57 -25.59
C PRO A 11 23.76 4.10 -25.52
N GLU A 12 24.56 4.77 -26.35
CA GLU A 12 24.73 6.22 -26.29
C GLU A 12 23.41 6.98 -26.49
N ASP A 13 22.62 6.56 -27.50
CA ASP A 13 21.35 7.22 -27.83
C ASP A 13 20.39 7.18 -26.64
N LEU A 14 20.26 6.02 -26.00
CA LEU A 14 19.42 5.83 -24.83
C LEU A 14 19.89 6.67 -23.64
N TYR A 15 21.21 6.78 -23.45
CA TYR A 15 21.78 7.64 -22.42
C TYR A 15 21.47 9.12 -22.66
N ARG A 16 21.53 9.57 -23.92
CA ARG A 16 21.21 10.94 -24.32
C ARG A 16 19.73 11.25 -24.10
N GLU A 17 18.84 10.35 -24.49
CA GLU A 17 17.40 10.46 -24.23
C GLU A 17 17.09 10.56 -22.73
N LEU A 18 17.69 9.69 -21.92
CA LEU A 18 17.50 9.70 -20.47
C LEU A 18 17.97 11.01 -19.83
N LYS A 19 19.06 11.61 -20.33
CA LYS A 19 19.51 12.94 -19.89
C LYS A 19 18.50 14.02 -20.22
N MET A 20 17.92 14.02 -21.43
CA MET A 20 16.90 14.99 -21.80
C MET A 20 15.65 14.84 -20.93
N GLN A 21 15.19 13.61 -20.70
CA GLN A 21 14.05 13.32 -19.82
C GLN A 21 14.30 13.76 -18.37
N ALA A 22 15.52 13.56 -17.86
CA ALA A 22 15.94 13.99 -16.53
C ALA A 22 15.87 15.51 -16.38
N ALA A 23 16.38 16.24 -17.39
CA ALA A 23 16.34 17.70 -17.43
C ALA A 23 14.90 18.24 -17.48
N GLN A 24 14.06 17.69 -18.36
CA GLN A 24 12.64 18.07 -18.47
C GLN A 24 11.88 17.83 -17.16
N SER A 25 12.12 16.68 -16.52
CA SER A 25 11.43 16.28 -15.29
C SER A 25 12.01 16.90 -14.01
N ARG A 26 13.08 17.70 -14.11
CA ARG A 26 13.86 18.24 -12.98
C ARG A 26 14.29 17.17 -11.97
N LYS A 27 14.61 15.97 -12.45
CA LYS A 27 15.05 14.83 -11.63
C LYS A 27 16.45 14.39 -12.03
N SER A 28 17.15 13.68 -11.14
CA SER A 28 18.39 13.02 -11.52
C SER A 28 18.10 11.81 -12.41
N MET A 29 19.03 11.48 -13.31
CA MET A 29 18.93 10.29 -14.15
C MET A 29 18.78 9.01 -13.30
N ALA A 30 19.49 8.94 -12.17
CA ALA A 30 19.37 7.82 -11.23
C ALA A 30 17.97 7.73 -10.60
N ALA A 31 17.31 8.86 -10.32
CA ALA A 31 15.94 8.86 -9.84
C ALA A 31 14.96 8.36 -10.90
N LEU A 32 15.11 8.79 -12.16
CA LEU A 32 14.29 8.27 -13.27
C LEU A 32 14.47 6.77 -13.49
N ILE A 33 15.71 6.28 -13.45
CA ILE A 33 15.99 4.85 -13.57
C ILE A 33 15.33 4.09 -12.42
N ARG A 34 15.46 4.57 -11.18
CA ARG A 34 14.79 3.98 -10.02
C ARG A 34 13.28 3.96 -10.17
N GLU A 35 12.66 5.04 -10.65
CA GLU A 35 11.21 5.10 -10.88
C GLU A 35 10.76 4.10 -11.95
N LYS A 36 11.56 3.86 -12.99
CA LYS A 36 11.25 2.87 -14.04
C LYS A 36 11.41 1.43 -13.57
N ILE A 37 12.43 1.11 -12.78
CA ILE A 37 12.69 -0.26 -12.29
C ILE A 37 11.88 -0.61 -11.04
N THR A 38 11.46 0.40 -10.27
CA THR A 38 10.60 0.17 -9.10
C THR A 38 9.20 -0.13 -9.61
N THR A 39 8.76 -1.37 -9.43
CA THR A 39 7.34 -1.70 -9.53
C THR A 39 6.61 -0.87 -8.48
N LYS A 40 5.78 0.09 -8.91
CA LYS A 40 4.86 0.80 -8.01
C LYS A 40 4.06 -0.26 -7.27
N LYS A 41 4.31 -0.44 -5.97
CA LYS A 41 3.40 -1.21 -5.12
C LYS A 41 2.08 -0.45 -5.15
N SER A 42 1.10 -1.01 -5.84
CA SER A 42 -0.25 -0.48 -5.87
C SER A 42 -0.78 -0.45 -4.43
N THR A 43 -0.99 0.74 -3.89
CA THR A 43 -1.68 0.92 -2.60
C THR A 43 -3.20 0.81 -2.76
N ALA A 44 -3.71 0.62 -3.98
CA ALA A 44 -5.15 0.56 -4.25
C ALA A 44 -5.83 -0.64 -3.56
N VAL A 45 -5.08 -1.73 -3.32
CA VAL A 45 -5.57 -2.88 -2.56
C VAL A 45 -5.70 -2.55 -1.06
N ALA A 46 -4.85 -1.67 -0.54
CA ALA A 46 -4.92 -1.26 0.86
C ALA A 46 -6.10 -0.30 1.12
N SER A 47 -6.42 0.58 0.17
CA SER A 47 -7.55 1.51 0.32
C SER A 47 -8.91 0.79 0.27
N THR A 48 -9.07 -0.17 -0.65
CA THR A 48 -10.29 -0.97 -0.75
C THR A 48 -10.52 -1.83 0.49
N LEU A 49 -9.46 -2.46 1.01
CA LEU A 49 -9.53 -3.24 2.25
C LEU A 49 -9.92 -2.39 3.47
N LEU A 50 -9.43 -1.15 3.54
CA LEU A 50 -9.77 -0.22 4.63
C LEU A 50 -11.24 0.20 4.58
N GLU A 51 -11.81 0.39 3.38
CA GLU A 51 -13.23 0.68 3.20
C GLU A 51 -14.10 -0.51 3.66
N GLU A 52 -13.72 -1.74 3.31
CA GLU A 52 -14.39 -2.95 3.77
C GLU A 52 -14.36 -3.09 5.29
N PHE A 53 -13.23 -2.80 5.94
CA PHE A 53 -13.14 -2.81 7.41
C PHE A 53 -14.05 -1.78 8.06
N ASP A 54 -14.19 -0.60 7.45
CA ASP A 54 -15.01 0.49 7.98
C ASP A 54 -16.51 0.18 7.86
N GLU A 55 -16.93 -0.44 6.75
CA GLU A 55 -18.30 -0.97 6.59
C GLU A 55 -18.62 -2.05 7.63
N LEU A 56 -17.71 -3.02 7.80
CA LEU A 56 -17.88 -4.11 8.75
C LEU A 56 -17.94 -3.59 10.20
N GLY A 57 -17.13 -2.58 10.54
CA GLY A 57 -17.16 -1.90 11.83
C GLY A 57 -18.50 -1.20 12.09
N ARG A 58 -19.09 -0.54 11.08
CA ARG A 58 -20.41 0.09 11.19
C ARG A 58 -21.52 -0.94 11.39
N GLU A 59 -21.43 -2.07 10.71
CA GLU A 59 -22.39 -3.16 10.84
C GLU A 59 -22.34 -3.80 12.24
N ILE A 60 -21.13 -4.11 12.73
CA ILE A 60 -20.93 -4.59 14.11
C ILE A 60 -21.52 -3.59 15.11
N THR A 61 -21.22 -2.30 14.94
CA THR A 61 -21.70 -1.24 15.84
C THR A 61 -23.23 -1.14 15.82
N LYS A 62 -23.88 -1.28 14.65
CA LYS A 62 -25.35 -1.36 14.55
C LYS A 62 -25.90 -2.55 15.33
N GLN A 63 -25.31 -3.74 15.17
CA GLN A 63 -25.77 -4.97 15.79
C GLN A 63 -25.54 -5.01 17.32
N THR A 64 -24.50 -4.32 17.80
CA THR A 64 -24.09 -4.34 19.22
C THR A 64 -24.37 -3.03 19.96
N LYS A 65 -25.10 -2.09 19.35
CA LYS A 65 -25.48 -0.83 19.97
C LYS A 65 -26.22 -1.07 21.29
N GLY A 66 -25.64 -0.59 22.39
CA GLY A 66 -26.20 -0.70 23.74
C GLY A 66 -26.01 -2.06 24.43
N LYS A 67 -25.27 -3.00 23.82
CA LYS A 67 -24.96 -4.30 24.43
C LYS A 67 -23.50 -4.38 24.82
N ASN A 68 -23.21 -4.84 26.03
CA ASN A 68 -21.86 -5.29 26.38
C ASN A 68 -21.63 -6.63 25.65
N LEU A 69 -20.83 -6.56 24.59
CA LEU A 69 -20.50 -7.67 23.69
C LEU A 69 -19.92 -8.85 24.47
N THR A 70 -19.02 -8.57 25.40
CA THR A 70 -18.37 -9.57 26.26
C THR A 70 -19.39 -10.31 27.13
N ALA A 71 -20.32 -9.58 27.76
CA ALA A 71 -21.37 -10.19 28.59
C ALA A 71 -22.35 -11.04 27.77
N THR A 72 -22.61 -10.64 26.52
CA THR A 72 -23.54 -11.34 25.61
C THR A 72 -22.92 -12.64 25.06
N LEU A 73 -21.63 -12.60 24.72
CA LEU A 73 -20.86 -13.76 24.31
C LEU A 73 -20.69 -14.76 25.46
N LEU A 74 -20.47 -14.27 26.69
CA LEU A 74 -20.44 -15.13 27.87
C LEU A 74 -21.77 -15.85 28.07
N LYS A 75 -22.90 -15.13 28.05
CA LYS A 75 -24.23 -15.75 28.19
C LYS A 75 -24.49 -16.83 27.14
N SER A 76 -24.16 -16.55 25.88
CA SER A 76 -24.35 -17.51 24.78
C SER A 76 -23.46 -18.76 24.93
N ARG A 77 -22.26 -18.61 25.50
CA ARG A 77 -21.35 -19.73 25.78
C ARG A 77 -21.85 -20.63 26.91
N TYR A 78 -22.41 -20.05 27.97
CA TYR A 78 -22.87 -20.80 29.16
C TYR A 78 -24.34 -21.23 29.09
N SER A 79 -25.12 -20.78 28.11
CA SER A 79 -26.52 -21.22 27.89
C SER A 79 -26.66 -22.56 27.15
N HIS A 80 -25.55 -23.16 26.70
CA HIS A 80 -25.50 -24.45 26.02
C HIS A 80 -24.95 -25.59 26.91
N ILE A 81 -24.84 -25.35 28.22
CA ILE A 81 -24.56 -26.34 29.27
C ILE A 81 -25.81 -26.44 30.13
#